data_AF-A0A914RY82-F1
#
_entry.id   AF-A0A914RY82-F1
#
_cell.length_a   1.000
_cell.length_b   1.000
_cell.length_c   1.000
_cell.angle_alpha   90.00
_cell.angle_beta   90.00
_cell.angle_gamma   90.00
#
_symmetry.space_group_name_H-M   'P 1'
#
loop_
_entity.id
_entity.type
_entity.pdbx_description
1 polymer ?
#
loop_
_entity_poly.entity_id
_entity_poly.type
_entity_poly.pdbx_seq_one_letter_code
_entity_poly.pdbx_strand_id
1 'polypeptide(L)'
;LKDVENRRSKQFWIACQNLVDSIVYGRKGGIDIEARRKPLASESFVYFQLQVIKEASNGDEFVSCLLEALPNDAIYNGVYTEQDLKTRFHHLYRAARRVAKVDEGGAGLTGYLISTLRSAVTLDLPRKFSLDPQLLARDWVVDTRNYLQARLIAGLLVTHAAATNIRSIY
;
A
#
# COMPACT_ATOMS: atom_id res chain seq x y z
N LEU A 1 8.59 -23.09 31.48
CA LEU A 1 9.32 -22.56 30.30
C LEU A 1 8.51 -22.79 29.01
N LYS A 2 8.16 -24.04 28.66
CA LYS A 2 7.35 -24.38 27.47
C LYS A 2 6.02 -23.61 27.34
N ASP A 3 5.30 -23.36 28.45
CA ASP A 3 4.05 -22.59 28.43
C ASP A 3 4.21 -21.08 28.17
N VAL A 4 5.39 -20.52 28.46
CA VAL A 4 5.68 -19.09 28.22
C VAL A 4 6.01 -18.90 26.74
N GLU A 5 6.81 -19.79 26.16
CA GLU A 5 7.15 -19.79 24.74
C GLU A 5 5.94 -20.03 23.85
N ASN A 6 5.04 -20.95 24.24
CA ASN A 6 3.79 -21.20 23.53
C ASN A 6 2.87 -19.96 23.55
N ARG A 7 2.78 -19.25 24.69
CA ARG A 7 2.01 -17.98 24.78
C ARG A 7 2.59 -16.89 23.89
N ARG A 8 3.92 -16.73 23.87
CA ARG A 8 4.62 -15.77 23.00
C ARG A 8 4.43 -16.08 21.53
N SER A 9 4.59 -17.34 21.12
CA SER A 9 4.40 -17.78 19.74
C SER A 9 2.97 -17.49 19.24
N LYS A 10 1.96 -17.72 20.10
CA LYS A 10 0.56 -17.36 19.81
C LYS A 10 0.37 -15.84 19.67
N GLN A 11 0.94 -15.05 20.57
CA GLN A 11 0.86 -13.58 20.50
C GLN A 11 1.51 -13.05 19.22
N PHE A 12 2.66 -13.58 18.86
CA PHE A 12 3.37 -13.26 17.62
C PHE A 12 2.52 -13.58 16.39
N TRP A 13 1.94 -14.77 16.33
CA TRP A 13 1.05 -15.18 15.24
C TRP A 13 -0.18 -14.28 15.11
N ILE A 14 -0.86 -13.95 16.22
CA ILE A 14 -2.00 -13.03 16.22
C ILE A 14 -1.59 -11.64 15.73
N ALA A 15 -0.43 -11.12 16.16
CA ALA A 15 0.07 -9.83 15.71
C ALA A 15 0.31 -9.80 14.20
N CYS A 16 0.89 -10.86 13.63
CA CYS A 16 1.10 -10.97 12.18
C CYS A 16 -0.24 -11.06 11.42
N GLN A 17 -1.20 -11.81 11.94
CA GLN A 17 -2.53 -11.92 11.33
C GLN A 17 -3.27 -10.57 11.32
N ASN A 18 -3.22 -9.85 12.45
CA ASN A 18 -3.81 -8.51 12.56
C ASN A 18 -3.17 -7.52 11.60
N LEU A 19 -1.85 -7.63 11.36
CA LEU A 19 -1.14 -6.81 10.38
C LEU A 19 -1.68 -7.06 8.96
N VAL A 20 -1.82 -8.33 8.56
CA VAL A 20 -2.40 -8.70 7.26
C VAL A 20 -3.81 -8.17 7.12
N ASP A 21 -4.67 -8.36 8.14
CA ASP A 21 -6.05 -7.88 8.10
C ASP A 21 -6.12 -6.35 8.02
N SER A 22 -5.21 -5.65 8.68
CA SER A 22 -5.10 -4.19 8.60
C SER A 22 -4.73 -3.73 7.19
N ILE A 23 -3.82 -4.42 6.50
CA ILE A 23 -3.40 -4.10 5.12
C ILE A 23 -4.53 -4.42 4.12
N VAL A 24 -5.23 -5.54 4.30
CA VAL A 24 -6.29 -5.98 3.38
C VAL A 24 -7.53 -5.10 3.50
N TYR A 25 -8.00 -4.85 4.74
CA TYR A 25 -9.29 -4.23 4.98
C TYR A 25 -9.21 -2.75 5.37
N GLY A 26 -8.03 -2.22 5.71
CA GLY A 26 -7.87 -0.81 6.09
C GLY A 26 -8.77 -0.40 7.26
N ARG A 27 -9.23 0.86 7.28
CA ARG A 27 -10.23 1.37 8.25
C ARG A 27 -11.64 1.12 7.70
N LYS A 28 -12.36 0.16 8.30
CA LYS A 28 -13.73 -0.20 7.91
C LYS A 28 -14.76 0.96 8.01
N GLY A 29 -14.43 2.07 8.69
CA GLY A 29 -15.29 3.26 8.84
C GLY A 29 -14.84 4.49 8.05
N GLY A 30 -13.88 4.38 7.14
CA GLY A 30 -13.42 5.52 6.33
C GLY A 30 -14.45 5.91 5.26
N ILE A 31 -14.89 7.17 5.27
CA ILE A 31 -15.86 7.71 4.31
C ILE A 31 -15.18 7.94 2.94
N ASP A 32 -13.93 8.42 2.96
CA ASP A 32 -13.11 8.69 1.77
C ASP A 32 -11.96 7.68 1.60
N ILE A 33 -11.41 7.56 0.38
CA ILE A 33 -10.28 6.68 0.06
C ILE A 33 -9.05 7.04 0.91
N GLU A 34 -8.77 8.32 1.14
CA GLU A 34 -7.67 8.75 2.01
C GLU A 34 -7.98 8.52 3.49
N ALA A 35 -9.26 8.57 3.89
CA ALA A 35 -9.68 8.26 5.25
C ALA A 35 -9.68 6.75 5.55
N ARG A 36 -9.83 5.90 4.51
CA ARG A 36 -9.71 4.43 4.58
C ARG A 36 -8.26 3.97 4.61
N ARG A 37 -7.37 4.75 3.97
CA ARG A 37 -5.92 4.67 4.16
C ARG A 37 -5.66 4.95 5.64
N LYS A 38 -5.66 3.88 6.46
CA LYS A 38 -5.18 3.98 7.84
C LYS A 38 -3.75 4.48 7.74
N PRO A 39 -3.41 5.68 8.24
CA PRO A 39 -2.01 6.01 8.41
C PRO A 39 -1.48 4.95 9.36
N LEU A 40 -0.55 4.11 8.90
CA LEU A 40 0.02 3.08 9.77
C LEU A 40 0.82 3.72 10.93
N ALA A 41 1.07 5.04 10.85
CA ALA A 41 1.71 5.88 11.85
C ALA A 41 0.77 6.77 12.67
N SER A 42 -0.49 7.01 12.27
CA SER A 42 -1.41 7.78 13.13
C SER A 42 -1.95 6.85 14.23
N GLU A 43 -1.06 6.71 15.21
CA GLU A 43 -1.17 6.12 16.53
C GLU A 43 -1.05 4.60 16.64
N SER A 44 0.20 4.19 16.93
CA SER A 44 0.58 3.03 17.74
C SER A 44 0.33 1.64 17.17
N PHE A 45 -0.67 1.37 16.32
CA PHE A 45 -1.05 -0.02 16.01
C PHE A 45 0.07 -0.83 15.31
N VAL A 46 0.58 -0.39 14.15
CA VAL A 46 1.66 -1.13 13.47
C VAL A 46 2.95 -1.02 14.23
N TYR A 47 3.37 0.16 14.70
CA TYR A 47 4.61 0.28 15.48
C TYR A 47 4.59 -0.62 16.73
N PHE A 48 3.46 -0.70 17.43
CA PHE A 48 3.22 -1.64 18.54
C PHE A 48 3.22 -3.09 18.07
N GLN A 49 2.61 -3.43 16.93
CA GLN A 49 2.71 -4.78 16.35
C GLN A 49 4.14 -5.14 16.00
N LEU A 50 4.90 -4.25 15.36
CA LEU A 50 6.30 -4.46 15.00
C LEU A 50 7.14 -4.58 16.27
N GLN A 51 6.83 -3.83 17.32
CA GLN A 51 7.49 -3.93 18.61
C GLN A 51 7.16 -5.26 19.31
N VAL A 52 5.89 -5.68 19.34
CA VAL A 52 5.46 -6.99 19.83
C VAL A 52 6.12 -8.11 19.01
N ILE A 53 6.23 -7.95 17.69
CA ILE A 53 6.91 -8.89 16.79
C ILE A 53 8.40 -8.96 17.12
N LYS A 54 9.06 -7.82 17.34
CA LYS A 54 10.49 -7.72 17.67
C LYS A 54 10.79 -8.32 19.06
N GLU A 55 9.93 -8.05 20.04
CA GLU A 55 10.04 -8.60 21.40
C GLU A 55 9.73 -10.11 21.43
N ALA A 56 8.76 -10.57 20.64
CA ALA A 56 8.38 -11.99 20.60
C ALA A 56 9.33 -12.86 19.77
N SER A 57 10.04 -12.27 18.80
CA SER A 57 10.99 -12.99 17.93
C SER A 57 12.39 -13.15 18.51
N ASN A 58 12.64 -12.71 19.76
CA ASN A 58 13.94 -12.85 20.44
C ASN A 58 15.14 -12.33 19.62
N GLY A 59 14.92 -11.38 18.70
CA GLY A 59 15.98 -10.81 17.85
C GLY A 59 16.31 -11.62 16.58
N ASP A 60 15.36 -12.36 16.02
CA ASP A 60 15.53 -13.01 14.71
C ASP A 60 15.96 -12.00 13.63
N GLU A 61 17.09 -12.26 12.99
CA GLU A 61 17.65 -11.46 11.90
C GLU A 61 16.71 -11.41 10.70
N PHE A 62 15.99 -12.51 10.43
CA PHE A 62 15.00 -12.58 9.35
C PHE A 62 13.86 -11.60 9.58
N VAL A 63 13.31 -11.57 10.80
CA VAL A 63 12.24 -10.64 11.16
C VAL A 63 12.74 -9.21 11.09
N SER A 64 13.96 -8.94 11.58
CA SER A 64 14.57 -7.60 11.52
C SER A 64 14.75 -7.11 10.08
N CYS A 65 15.26 -7.96 9.19
CA CYS A 65 15.39 -7.66 7.77
C CYS A 65 14.02 -7.37 7.10
N LEU A 66 12.98 -8.14 7.45
CA LEU A 66 11.63 -7.91 6.93
C LEU A 66 11.03 -6.58 7.40
N LEU A 67 11.35 -6.15 8.63
CA LEU A 67 10.93 -4.85 9.16
C LEU A 67 11.62 -3.69 8.43
N GLU A 68 12.92 -3.83 8.14
CA GLU A 68 13.68 -2.83 7.37
C GLU A 68 13.25 -2.77 5.90
N ALA A 69 12.79 -3.89 5.35
CA ALA A 69 12.26 -3.95 3.98
C ALA A 69 10.87 -3.31 3.83
N LEU A 70 10.19 -2.92 4.90
CA LEU A 70 8.89 -2.24 4.81
C LEU A 70 9.08 -0.81 4.27
N PRO A 71 8.31 -0.38 3.27
CA PRO A 71 8.44 0.96 2.74
C PRO A 71 8.01 2.00 3.79
N ASN A 72 8.85 3.01 4.01
CA ASN A 72 8.56 4.12 4.94
C ASN A 72 7.23 4.81 4.63
N ASP A 73 6.86 4.93 3.35
CA ASP A 73 5.57 5.48 2.94
C ASP A 73 4.38 4.67 3.46
N ALA A 74 4.51 3.34 3.54
CA ALA A 74 3.47 2.52 4.15
C ALA A 74 3.38 2.86 5.64
N ILE A 75 4.52 2.93 6.33
CA ILE A 75 4.58 3.22 7.77
C ILE A 75 3.92 4.58 8.06
N TYR A 76 4.34 5.66 7.39
CA TYR A 76 3.85 7.01 7.70
C TYR A 76 2.46 7.30 7.13
N ASN A 77 2.28 7.05 5.83
CA ASN A 77 1.10 7.49 5.11
C ASN A 77 0.01 6.41 5.04
N GLY A 78 0.36 5.16 5.34
CA GLY A 78 -0.54 4.03 5.21
C GLY A 78 -0.57 3.43 3.81
N VAL A 79 -1.19 2.26 3.73
CA VAL A 79 -1.33 1.50 2.48
C VAL A 79 -2.79 1.55 2.02
N TYR A 80 -2.99 1.73 0.71
CA TYR A 80 -4.31 1.63 0.10
C TYR A 80 -4.82 0.19 0.16
N THR A 81 -6.13 0.01 0.35
CA THR A 81 -6.73 -1.33 0.24
C THR A 81 -6.73 -1.79 -1.23
N GLU A 82 -6.84 -3.09 -1.44
CA GLU A 82 -6.95 -3.65 -2.79
C GLU A 82 -8.16 -3.08 -3.56
N GLN A 83 -9.26 -2.85 -2.83
CA GLN A 83 -10.49 -2.29 -3.40
C GLN A 83 -10.30 -0.83 -3.84
N ASP A 84 -9.59 -0.04 -3.05
CA ASP A 84 -9.30 1.36 -3.38
C ASP A 84 -8.34 1.46 -4.58
N LEU A 85 -7.32 0.60 -4.64
CA LEU A 85 -6.41 0.51 -5.79
C LEU A 85 -7.15 0.12 -7.08
N LYS A 86 -8.08 -0.84 -7.01
CA LYS A 86 -8.95 -1.22 -8.14
C LYS A 86 -9.83 -0.06 -8.59
N THR A 87 -10.41 0.68 -7.65
CA THR A 87 -11.23 1.86 -7.96
C THR A 87 -10.39 2.93 -8.67
N ARG A 88 -9.18 3.24 -8.15
CA ARG A 88 -8.25 4.18 -8.80
C ARG A 88 -7.81 3.71 -10.18
N PHE A 89 -7.56 2.41 -10.36
CA PHE A 89 -7.25 1.84 -11.66
C PHE A 89 -8.38 2.05 -12.66
N HIS A 90 -9.64 1.91 -12.24
CA HIS A 90 -10.78 2.14 -13.12
C HIS A 90 -10.86 3.60 -13.61
N HIS A 91 -10.55 4.56 -12.73
CA HIS A 91 -10.45 5.97 -13.11
C HIS A 91 -9.32 6.21 -14.12
N LEU A 92 -8.14 5.63 -13.88
CA LEU A 92 -7.01 5.67 -14.80
C LEU A 92 -7.36 5.07 -16.15
N TYR A 93 -7.97 3.88 -16.17
CA TYR A 93 -8.40 3.20 -17.39
C TYR A 93 -9.39 4.05 -18.19
N ARG A 94 -10.35 4.70 -17.53
CA ARG A 94 -11.29 5.60 -18.20
C ARG A 94 -10.60 6.83 -18.79
N ALA A 95 -9.62 7.39 -18.08
CA ALA A 95 -8.82 8.52 -18.57
C ALA A 95 -7.97 8.11 -19.78
N ALA A 96 -7.23 7.00 -19.69
CA ALA A 96 -6.43 6.44 -20.77
C ALA A 96 -7.28 6.12 -22.01
N ARG A 97 -8.47 5.53 -21.83
CA ARG A 97 -9.39 5.23 -22.93
C ARG A 97 -9.90 6.49 -23.66
N ARG A 98 -10.09 7.61 -22.95
CA ARG A 98 -10.47 8.88 -23.60
C ARG A 98 -9.34 9.40 -24.49
N VAL A 99 -8.10 9.32 -24.01
CA VAL A 99 -6.93 9.75 -24.80
C VAL A 99 -6.72 8.84 -26.01
N ALA A 100 -6.89 7.52 -25.86
CA ALA A 100 -6.80 6.59 -26.99
C ALA A 100 -7.91 6.81 -28.05
N LYS A 101 -9.12 7.17 -27.64
CA LYS A 101 -10.25 7.44 -28.57
C LYS A 101 -10.13 8.77 -29.34
N VAL A 102 -9.26 9.68 -28.91
CA VAL A 102 -9.01 10.93 -29.64
C VAL A 102 -8.19 10.67 -30.92
N ASP A 103 -7.60 9.48 -31.06
CA ASP A 103 -6.71 9.12 -32.17
C ASP A 103 -7.43 8.68 -33.46
N GLU A 104 -8.74 8.40 -33.43
CA GLU A 104 -9.46 7.87 -34.61
C GLU A 104 -10.17 8.96 -35.45
N GLY A 105 -10.04 10.25 -35.10
CA GLY A 105 -10.91 11.33 -35.60
C GLY A 105 -10.25 12.52 -36.31
N GLY A 106 -8.99 12.44 -36.77
CA GLY A 106 -8.43 13.47 -37.66
C GLY A 106 -6.99 13.87 -37.34
N ALA A 107 -6.05 13.15 -37.94
CA ALA A 107 -4.69 13.62 -38.13
C ALA A 107 -4.70 14.80 -39.12
N GLY A 108 -4.24 15.98 -38.69
CA GLY A 108 -3.97 17.09 -39.60
C GLY A 108 -3.72 18.44 -38.93
N LEU A 109 -4.47 18.80 -37.88
CA LEU A 109 -4.38 20.13 -37.25
C LEU A 109 -4.33 20.12 -35.71
N THR A 110 -4.77 19.03 -35.07
CA THR A 110 -4.88 18.92 -33.60
C THR A 110 -3.57 18.50 -32.91
N GLY A 111 -2.67 17.82 -33.62
CA GLY A 111 -1.32 17.50 -33.11
C GLY A 111 -0.48 18.74 -32.82
N TYR A 112 -0.64 19.80 -33.62
CA TYR A 112 0.01 21.09 -33.38
C TYR A 112 -0.65 21.85 -32.22
N LEU A 113 -1.96 21.74 -32.01
CA LEU A 113 -2.65 22.39 -30.89
C LEU A 113 -2.27 21.80 -29.52
N ILE A 114 -1.96 20.50 -29.45
CA ILE A 114 -1.47 19.89 -28.21
C ILE A 114 -0.05 20.37 -27.88
N SER A 115 0.78 20.64 -28.90
CA SER A 115 2.14 21.15 -28.70
C SER A 115 2.20 22.57 -28.11
N THR A 116 1.20 23.41 -28.39
CA THR A 116 1.08 24.77 -27.82
C THR A 116 0.38 24.80 -26.45
N LEU A 117 -0.53 23.87 -26.17
CA LEU A 117 -1.15 23.74 -24.84
C LEU A 117 -0.16 23.25 -23.78
N ARG A 118 0.88 22.48 -24.16
CA ARG A 118 1.95 22.05 -23.24
C ARG A 118 2.76 23.22 -22.65
N SER A 119 2.78 24.37 -23.32
CA SER A 119 3.51 25.57 -22.85
C SER A 119 2.62 26.60 -22.13
N ALA A 120 1.29 26.51 -22.25
CA ALA A 120 0.37 27.48 -21.65
C ALA A 120 -0.09 27.10 -20.22
N VAL A 121 0.15 25.85 -19.80
CA VAL A 121 -0.23 25.31 -18.47
C VAL A 121 0.86 25.57 -17.41
N THR A 122 1.76 26.54 -17.64
CA THR A 122 2.70 27.05 -16.63
C THR A 122 2.17 28.30 -15.91
N LEU A 123 0.86 28.56 -15.98
CA LEU A 123 0.20 29.62 -15.22
C LEU A 123 -0.60 29.00 -14.08
N ASP A 124 -0.15 29.32 -12.86
CA ASP A 124 -0.74 28.95 -11.59
C ASP A 124 -2.28 29.02 -11.61
N LEU A 125 -2.92 27.85 -11.55
CA LEU A 125 -4.35 27.75 -11.21
C LEU A 125 -4.57 26.67 -10.14
N PRO A 126 -5.32 27.00 -9.07
CA PRO A 126 -5.51 26.12 -7.94
C PRO A 126 -6.49 24.99 -8.32
N ARG A 127 -6.01 23.76 -8.18
CA ARG A 127 -6.78 22.58 -7.77
C ARG A 127 -8.12 22.34 -8.50
N LYS A 128 -8.06 21.67 -9.65
CA LYS A 128 -9.08 20.68 -10.02
C LYS A 128 -8.46 19.58 -10.89
N PHE A 129 -8.72 18.34 -10.51
CA PHE A 129 -8.21 17.09 -11.08
C PHE A 129 -8.40 16.98 -12.59
N SER A 130 -7.46 17.52 -13.36
CA SER A 130 -7.14 17.08 -14.72
C SER A 130 -5.64 16.81 -14.78
N LEU A 131 -5.19 15.86 -13.94
CA LEU A 131 -3.82 15.35 -13.99
C LEU A 131 -3.64 14.57 -15.30
N ASP A 132 -2.53 14.86 -15.97
CA ASP A 132 -1.95 14.06 -17.03
C ASP A 132 -2.11 12.55 -16.72
N PRO A 133 -2.73 11.74 -17.60
CA PRO A 133 -2.90 10.31 -17.38
C PRO A 133 -1.56 9.59 -17.12
N GLN A 134 -0.44 10.14 -17.61
CA GLN A 134 0.89 9.61 -17.33
C GLN A 134 1.27 9.74 -15.86
N LEU A 135 0.97 10.90 -15.24
CA LEU A 135 1.25 11.12 -13.82
C LEU A 135 0.38 10.22 -12.95
N LEU A 136 -0.92 10.12 -13.27
CA LEU A 136 -1.84 9.26 -12.55
C LEU A 136 -1.45 7.78 -12.66
N ALA A 137 -0.97 7.34 -13.84
CA ALA A 137 -0.44 5.99 -14.02
C ALA A 137 0.80 5.75 -13.16
N ARG A 138 1.75 6.70 -13.16
CA ARG A 138 2.96 6.62 -12.34
C ARG A 138 2.61 6.48 -10.86
N ASP A 139 1.74 7.34 -10.36
CA ASP A 139 1.36 7.34 -8.95
C ASP A 139 0.63 6.04 -8.58
N TRP A 140 -0.29 5.58 -9.42
CA TRP A 140 -0.97 4.29 -9.21
C TRP A 140 -0.01 3.09 -9.18
N VAL A 141 1.03 3.09 -10.04
CA VAL A 141 2.04 2.03 -10.06
C VAL A 141 2.85 2.03 -8.76
N VAL A 142 3.28 3.21 -8.28
CA VAL A 142 4.02 3.33 -7.01
C VAL A 142 3.18 2.85 -5.84
N ASP A 143 1.92 3.27 -5.77
CA ASP A 143 1.00 2.88 -4.70
C ASP A 143 0.70 1.37 -4.71
N THR A 144 0.54 0.79 -5.90
CA THR A 144 0.33 -0.65 -6.07
C THR A 144 1.56 -1.44 -5.64
N ARG A 145 2.77 -0.99 -6.03
CA ARG A 145 4.03 -1.60 -5.60
C ARG A 145 4.13 -1.60 -4.07
N ASN A 146 3.86 -0.46 -3.44
CA ASN A 146 3.92 -0.32 -1.99
C ASN A 146 2.92 -1.25 -1.29
N TYR A 147 1.71 -1.42 -1.83
CA TYR A 147 0.72 -2.38 -1.33
C TYR A 147 1.21 -3.82 -1.43
N LEU A 148 1.71 -4.23 -2.60
CA LEU A 148 2.19 -5.59 -2.83
C LEU A 148 3.38 -5.92 -1.93
N GLN A 149 4.32 -5.00 -1.77
CA GLN A 149 5.47 -5.17 -0.90
C GLN A 149 5.04 -5.33 0.57
N ALA A 150 4.15 -4.47 1.07
CA ALA A 150 3.63 -4.58 2.43
C ALA A 150 2.88 -5.91 2.63
N ARG A 151 2.06 -6.33 1.66
CA ARG A 151 1.32 -7.60 1.72
C ARG A 151 2.24 -8.81 1.70
N LEU A 152 3.29 -8.79 0.88
CA LEU A 152 4.27 -9.87 0.79
C LEU A 152 5.02 -10.04 2.11
N ILE A 153 5.50 -8.92 2.69
CA ILE A 153 6.19 -8.94 3.98
C ILE A 153 5.28 -9.45 5.09
N ALA A 154 4.03 -8.96 5.16
CA ALA A 154 3.07 -9.42 6.16
C ALA A 154 2.75 -10.92 5.99
N GLY A 155 2.65 -11.41 4.75
CA GLY A 155 2.49 -12.84 4.46
C GLY A 155 3.68 -13.67 4.92
N LEU A 156 4.91 -13.22 4.63
CA LEU A 156 6.13 -13.88 5.08
C LEU A 156 6.19 -13.96 6.62
N LEU A 157 5.85 -12.88 7.32
CA LEU A 157 5.78 -12.86 8.78
C LEU A 157 4.76 -13.88 9.32
N VAL A 158 3.58 -14.00 8.72
CA VAL A 158 2.58 -15.02 9.13
C VAL A 158 3.10 -16.44 8.90
N THR A 159 3.71 -16.71 7.74
CA THR A 159 4.27 -18.05 7.46
C THR A 159 5.40 -18.41 8.41
N HIS A 160 6.27 -17.45 8.72
CA HIS A 160 7.34 -17.62 9.69
C HIS A 160 6.79 -17.83 11.11
N ALA A 161 5.79 -17.06 11.52
CA ALA A 161 5.10 -17.23 12.80
C ALA A 161 4.40 -18.59 12.93
N ALA A 162 3.81 -19.10 11.84
CA ALA A 162 3.23 -20.43 11.82
C ALA A 162 4.31 -21.51 11.98
N ALA A 163 5.45 -21.38 11.28
CA ALA A 163 6.55 -22.32 11.37
C ALA A 163 7.19 -22.36 12.77
N THR A 164 7.37 -21.20 13.41
CA THR A 164 7.91 -21.12 14.79
C THR A 164 6.93 -21.68 15.81
N ASN A 165 5.63 -21.45 15.64
CA ASN A 165 4.60 -22.03 16.51
C ASN A 165 4.57 -23.57 16.44
N ILE A 166 4.64 -24.15 15.23
CA ILE A 166 4.73 -25.61 15.05
C ILE A 166 5.96 -26.16 15.78
N ARG A 167 7.13 -25.51 15.61
CA ARG A 167 8.37 -25.90 16.30
C ARG A 167 8.27 -25.77 17.83
N SER A 168 7.49 -24.83 18.36
CA SER A 168 7.30 -24.67 19.81
C SER A 168 6.38 -25.75 20.41
N ILE A 169 5.48 -26.33 19.62
CA ILE A 169 4.50 -27.32 20.09
C ILE A 169 5.14 -28.71 20.23
N TYR A 170 5.91 -29.12 19.22
CA TYR A 170 6.62 -30.41 19.20
C TYR A 170 7.94 -30.30 19.96
#